data_AF-A0A9P4UMC1-F1
#
_entry.id   AF-A0A9P4UMC1-F1
#
_cell.length_a   1.000
_cell.length_b   1.000
_cell.length_c   1.000
_cell.angle_alpha   90.00
_cell.angle_beta   90.00
_cell.angle_gamma   90.00
#
_symmetry.space_group_name_H-M   'P 1'
#
loop_
_entity.id
_entity.type
_entity.pdbx_description
1 polymer ?
#
loop_
_entity_poly.entity_id
_entity_poly.type
_entity_poly.pdbx_seq_one_letter_code
_entity_poly.pdbx_strand_id
1 'polypeptide(L)' 'MPSQNYKKPTDSYGSDPKRASRSQIYKAGGGQANLMLSYGLKPYNDDDVKEANAIADAMIAQDASNQEKKKEE' A
#
# COMPACT_ATOMS: atom_id res chain seq x y z
N MET A 1 20.69 34.48 17.94
CA MET A 1 20.35 33.66 16.76
C MET A 1 19.45 32.53 17.22
N PRO A 2 18.20 32.42 16.75
CA PRO A 2 17.35 31.31 17.17
C PRO A 2 17.74 30.03 16.42
N SER A 3 18.19 29.03 17.17
CA SER A 3 18.39 27.66 16.69
C SER A 3 17.11 27.16 16.02
N GLN A 4 17.20 26.88 14.73
CA GLN A 4 16.19 26.16 13.97
C GLN A 4 16.06 24.77 14.58
N ASN A 5 14.99 24.60 15.35
CA ASN A 5 14.59 23.33 15.92
C ASN A 5 14.11 22.46 14.76
N TYR A 6 15.00 21.63 14.20
CA TYR A 6 14.64 20.67 13.16
C TYR A 6 13.75 19.59 13.77
N LYS A 7 12.45 19.88 13.92
CA LYS A 7 11.42 18.85 13.96
C LYS A 7 11.57 18.08 12.66
N LYS A 8 12.11 16.86 12.74
CA LYS A 8 11.95 15.88 11.67
C LYS A 8 10.46 15.88 11.31
N PRO A 9 10.07 15.98 10.04
CA PRO A 9 8.74 15.57 9.66
C PRO A 9 8.68 14.09 10.03
N THR A 10 8.19 13.78 11.22
CA THR A 10 7.64 12.45 11.48
C THR A 10 6.65 12.28 10.37
N ASP A 11 6.90 11.31 9.49
CA ASP A 11 6.07 10.98 8.36
C ASP A 11 4.64 10.94 8.84
N SER A 12 3.98 12.08 8.69
CA SER A 12 2.59 12.31 9.01
C SER A 12 1.93 11.68 7.81
N TYR A 13 1.89 10.34 7.82
CA TYR A 13 0.80 9.60 7.24
C TYR A 13 -0.45 10.17 7.89
N GLY A 14 -0.94 11.27 7.31
CA GLY A 14 -2.28 11.77 7.50
C GLY A 14 -3.16 10.60 7.19
N SER A 15 -3.52 9.88 8.25
CA SER A 15 -4.40 8.75 8.20
C SER A 15 -5.78 9.30 7.93
N ASP A 16 -6.05 9.60 6.66
CA ASP A 16 -7.36 9.34 6.10
C ASP A 16 -7.53 7.82 6.20
N PRO A 17 -8.33 7.30 7.14
CA PRO A 17 -8.40 5.86 7.41
C PRO A 17 -9.11 5.07 6.30
N LYS A 18 -9.24 5.63 5.08
CA LYS A 18 -10.12 5.12 4.02
C LYS A 18 -9.44 4.77 2.71
N ARG A 19 -8.13 4.98 2.55
CA ARG A 19 -7.41 4.51 1.35
C ARG A 19 -6.12 3.80 1.70
N ALA A 20 -6.13 2.48 1.61
CA ALA A 20 -4.89 1.70 1.58
C ALA A 20 -4.03 2.17 0.39
N SER A 21 -2.75 2.43 0.61
CA SER A 21 -1.79 2.72 -0.46
C SER A 21 -1.09 1.43 -0.89
N ARG A 22 -0.54 1.38 -2.11
CA ARG A 22 0.23 0.20 -2.60
C ARG A 22 1.35 -0.20 -1.63
N SER A 23 2.05 0.79 -1.09
CA SER A 23 3.10 0.58 -0.07
C SER A 23 2.56 -0.14 1.17
N GLN A 24 1.31 0.15 1.56
CA GLN A 24 0.64 -0.48 2.70
C GLN A 24 0.26 -1.95 2.41
N ILE A 25 -0.24 -2.24 1.20
CA ILE A 25 -0.50 -3.61 0.74
C ILE A 25 0.79 -4.42 0.70
N TYR A 26 1.85 -3.86 0.13
CA TYR A 26 3.15 -4.51 0.13
C TYR A 26 3.67 -4.72 1.54
N LYS A 27 3.56 -3.74 2.44
CA LYS A 27 3.98 -3.89 3.83
C LYS A 27 3.21 -5.00 4.56
N ALA A 28 1.91 -5.12 4.31
CA ALA A 28 1.08 -6.19 4.88
C ALA A 28 1.47 -7.57 4.32
N GLY A 29 1.80 -7.65 3.03
CA GLY A 29 2.25 -8.88 2.35
C GLY A 29 3.74 -9.22 2.51
N GLY A 30 4.46 -8.55 3.42
CA GLY A 30 5.90 -8.79 3.64
C GLY A 30 6.82 -8.20 2.58
N GLY A 31 6.33 -7.32 1.71
CA GLY A 31 7.04 -6.62 0.65
C GLY A 31 6.49 -6.98 -0.74
N GLN A 32 6.78 -6.12 -1.72
CA GLN A 32 6.38 -6.36 -3.12
C GLN A 32 6.93 -7.69 -3.63
N ALA A 33 8.18 -8.04 -3.32
CA ALA A 33 8.80 -9.30 -3.74
C ALA A 33 8.07 -10.53 -3.17
N ASN A 34 7.57 -10.47 -1.93
CA ASN A 34 6.84 -11.56 -1.30
C ASN A 34 5.43 -11.71 -1.90
N LEU A 35 4.76 -10.59 -2.18
CA LEU A 35 3.52 -10.60 -2.95
C LEU A 35 3.77 -11.23 -4.33
N MET A 36 4.77 -10.76 -5.06
CA MET A 36 5.12 -11.30 -6.37
C MET A 36 5.40 -12.81 -6.31
N LEU A 37 6.18 -13.26 -5.34
CA LEU A 37 6.46 -14.68 -5.13
C LEU A 37 5.18 -15.50 -4.88
N SER A 38 4.22 -14.95 -4.11
CA SER A 38 2.95 -15.64 -3.84
C SER A 38 2.08 -15.84 -5.08
N TYR A 39 2.23 -14.99 -6.11
CA TYR A 39 1.54 -15.09 -7.39
C TYR A 39 2.42 -15.70 -8.51
N GLY A 40 3.63 -16.17 -8.18
CA GLY A 40 4.56 -16.73 -9.17
C GLY A 40 5.19 -15.71 -10.12
N LEU A 41 5.11 -14.42 -9.78
CA LEU A 41 5.62 -13.29 -10.56
C LEU A 41 7.11 -13.08 -10.29
N LYS A 42 7.88 -12.77 -11.34
CA LYS A 42 9.33 -12.59 -11.23
C LYS A 42 9.68 -11.11 -11.00
N PRO A 43 10.37 -10.75 -9.91
CA PRO A 43 10.71 -9.35 -9.59
C PRO A 43 11.71 -8.72 -10.57
N TYR A 44 12.36 -9.52 -11.41
CA TYR A 44 13.29 -9.08 -12.45
C TYR A 44 12.65 -8.96 -13.84
N ASN A 45 11.36 -9.28 -13.97
CA ASN A 45 10.60 -9.11 -15.20
C ASN A 45 9.67 -7.90 -15.06
N ASP A 46 9.86 -6.90 -15.90
CA ASP A 46 9.08 -5.65 -15.83
C ASP A 46 7.59 -5.87 -16.05
N ASP A 47 7.20 -6.86 -16.86
CA ASP A 47 5.79 -7.16 -17.09
C ASP A 47 5.14 -7.80 -15.85
N ASP A 48 5.85 -8.70 -15.18
CA ASP A 48 5.41 -9.29 -13.91
C ASP A 48 5.32 -8.22 -12.80
N VAL A 49 6.22 -7.22 -12.81
CA VAL A 49 6.16 -6.07 -11.89
C VAL A 49 4.90 -5.23 -12.15
N LYS A 50 4.51 -5.01 -13.40
CA LYS A 50 3.26 -4.30 -13.74
C LYS A 50 2.04 -5.08 -13.26
N GLU A 51 2.03 -6.39 -13.45
CA GLU A 51 0.96 -7.26 -12.95
C GLU A 51 0.85 -7.20 -11.42
N ALA A 52 1.98 -7.24 -10.70
CA ALA A 52 1.99 -7.11 -9.25
C ALA A 52 1.44 -5.76 -8.75
N ASN A 53 1.67 -4.68 -9.50
CA ASN A 53 1.08 -3.37 -9.23
C ASN A 53 -0.44 -3.38 -9.48
N ALA A 54 -0.90 -4.00 -10.57
CA ALA A 54 -2.32 -4.12 -10.87
C ALA A 54 -3.08 -4.94 -9.82
N ILE A 55 -2.48 -6.02 -9.31
CA ILE A 55 -3.03 -6.82 -8.22
C ILE A 55 -3.15 -5.97 -6.94
N ALA A 56 -2.09 -5.24 -6.59
CA ALA A 56 -2.12 -4.36 -5.42
C ALA A 56 -3.20 -3.27 -5.54
N ASP A 57 -3.41 -2.70 -6.72
CA ASP A 57 -4.49 -1.75 -6.98
C ASP A 57 -5.87 -2.38 -6.83
N ALA A 58 -6.06 -3.60 -7.33
CA ALA A 58 -7.31 -4.34 -7.19
C ALA A 58 -7.63 -4.64 -5.72
N MET A 59 -6.62 -4.98 -4.91
CA MET A 59 -6.77 -5.21 -3.47
C MET A 59 -7.20 -3.93 -2.74
N ILE A 60 -6.60 -2.78 -3.08
CA ILE A 60 -6.98 -1.47 -2.53
C ILE A 60 -8.44 -1.14 -2.89
N ALA A 61 -8.83 -1.38 -4.14
CA ALA A 61 -10.19 -1.12 -4.61
C ALA A 61 -11.21 -2.03 -3.92
N GLN A 62 -10.89 -3.31 -3.73
CA GLN A 62 -11.73 -4.25 -2.99
C GLN A 62 -11.89 -3.83 -1.52
N ASP A 63 -10.80 -3.48 -0.83
CA ASP A 63 -10.86 -3.03 0.56
C ASP A 63 -11.72 -1.78 0.71
N ALA A 64 -11.62 -0.82 -0.22
CA ALA A 64 -12.47 0.37 -0.24
C ALA A 64 -13.95 0.00 -0.40
N SER A 65 -14.28 -0.94 -1.30
CA SER A 65 -15.67 -1.37 -1.52
C SER A 65 -16.26 -2.20 -0.37
N ASN A 66 -15.44 -2.98 0.33
CA ASN A 66 -15.88 -3.77 1.49
C ASN A 66 -16.14 -2.92 2.73
N GLN A 67 -15.49 -1.76 2.85
CA GLN A 67 -15.72 -0.80 3.95
C GLN A 67 -17.10 -0.13 3.87
N GLU A 68 -17.71 -0.01 2.69
CA GLU A 68 -19.06 0.56 2.53
C GLU A 68 -20.16 -0.41 2.96
N LYS A 69 -19.96 -1.73 2.81
CA LYS A 69 -20.98 -2.73 3.18
C LYS A 69 -21.13 -2.96 4.69
N LYS A 70 -20.20 -2.51 5.52
CA LYS A 70 -20.26 -2.67 6.99
C LYS A 70 -20.98 -1.54 7.73
N LYS A 71 -21.63 -0.62 7.03
CA LYS A 71 -22.38 0.50 7.65
C LYS A 71 -23.90 0.35 7.63
N GLU A 72 -24.43 -0.76 7.11
CA GLU A 72 -25.89 -0.97 6.98
C GLU A 72 -26.45 -2.16 7.78
N GLU A 73 -25.72 -2.70 8.76
CA GLU A 73 -26.25 -3.74 9.67
C GLU A 73 -26.23 -3.28 11.14
#